data_AF-A0A7C7DMA3-F1
#
_entry.id   AF-A0A7C7DMA3-F1
#
_cell.length_a   1.000
_cell.length_b   1.000
_cell.length_c   1.000
_cell.angle_alpha   90.00
_cell.angle_beta   90.00
_cell.angle_gamma   90.00
#
_symmetry.space_group_name_H-M   'P 1'
#
loop_
_entity.id
_entity.type
_entity.pdbx_description
1 polymer ?
#
loop_
_entity_poly.entity_id
_entity_poly.type
_entity_poly.pdbx_seq_one_letter_code
_entity_poly.pdbx_strand_id
1 'polypeptide(L)'
;MQYVYNCINPPDLDELEHILDTAEEITREEFVSRVSQDDLKELEENLGYSEEFPMEKDPYVSYWRAWYCGQEILYFRHSCIEYVFKEFEPPVSSTVNYPPPVEVGA
;
A
#
# COMPACT_ATOMS: atom_id res chain seq x y z
N MET A 1 -5.60 -2.14 -3.06
CA MET A 1 -4.75 -1.89 -1.88
C MET A 1 -5.43 -0.94 -0.91
N GLN A 2 -5.22 -1.12 0.39
CA GLN A 2 -5.77 -0.29 1.47
C GLN A 2 -4.67 0.55 2.11
N TYR A 3 -5.04 1.71 2.67
CA TYR A 3 -4.14 2.53 3.46
C TYR A 3 -3.72 1.79 4.74
N VAL A 4 -2.42 1.84 5.07
CA VAL A 4 -1.88 1.13 6.25
C VAL A 4 -1.23 2.09 7.24
N TYR A 5 -0.35 2.97 6.77
CA TYR A 5 0.41 3.88 7.64
C TYR A 5 0.95 5.08 6.87
N ASN A 6 1.48 6.06 7.61
CA ASN A 6 2.31 7.13 7.06
C ASN A 6 3.73 7.10 7.68
N CYS A 7 4.68 7.76 7.02
CA CYS A 7 6.09 7.74 7.42
C CYS A 7 6.39 8.38 8.80
N ILE A 8 5.41 9.00 9.47
CA ILE A 8 5.60 9.58 10.81
C ILE A 8 5.69 8.46 11.86
N ASN A 9 4.91 7.38 11.69
CA ASN A 9 4.89 6.23 12.60
C ASN A 9 4.84 4.92 11.80
N PRO A 10 5.91 4.55 11.08
CA PRO A 10 5.93 3.32 10.30
C PRO A 10 5.93 2.10 11.23
N PRO A 11 5.24 1.01 10.85
CA PRO A 11 5.29 -0.25 11.60
C PRO A 11 6.65 -0.95 11.46
N ASP A 12 7.34 -0.72 10.35
CA ASP A 12 8.64 -1.28 10.01
C ASP A 12 9.47 -0.19 9.30
N LEU A 13 10.61 0.17 9.89
CA LEU A 13 11.49 1.20 9.34
C LEU A 13 12.32 0.68 8.16
N ASP A 14 12.72 -0.60 8.18
CA ASP A 14 13.53 -1.19 7.11
C ASP A 14 12.71 -1.28 5.81
N GLU A 15 11.41 -1.59 5.93
CA GLU A 15 10.48 -1.51 4.81
C GLU A 15 10.38 -0.09 4.26
N LEU A 16 10.15 0.89 5.14
CA LEU A 16 10.00 2.28 4.73
C LEU A 16 11.25 2.79 4.00
N GLU A 17 12.44 2.56 4.56
CA GLU A 17 13.70 2.94 3.93
C GLU A 17 13.86 2.27 2.56
N HIS A 18 13.56 0.97 2.46
CA HIS A 18 13.64 0.24 1.20
C HIS A 18 12.72 0.81 0.12
N ILE A 19 11.44 1.07 0.45
CA ILE A 19 10.50 1.59 -0.56
C ILE A 19 10.89 3.00 -0.99
N LEU A 20 11.44 3.84 -0.11
CA LEU A 20 11.89 5.17 -0.47
C LEU A 20 13.11 5.16 -1.42
N ASP A 21 14.04 4.22 -1.20
CA ASP A 21 15.26 4.11 -2.00
C ASP A 21 15.03 3.47 -3.39
N THR A 22 14.02 2.61 -3.50
CA THR A 22 13.79 1.79 -4.71
C THR A 22 12.56 2.21 -5.53
N ALA A 23 11.77 3.16 -5.02
CA ALA A 23 10.53 3.56 -5.68
C ALA A 23 10.76 4.19 -7.06
N GLU A 24 9.78 3.94 -7.92
CA GLU A 24 9.61 4.63 -9.18
C GLU A 24 8.34 5.47 -9.15
N GLU A 25 8.41 6.66 -9.74
CA GLU A 25 7.26 7.54 -9.84
C GLU A 25 6.26 6.97 -10.86
N ILE A 26 4.97 6.98 -10.51
CA ILE A 26 3.87 6.53 -11.35
C ILE A 26 2.84 7.65 -11.55
N THR A 27 1.94 7.44 -12.50
CA THR A 27 0.85 8.39 -12.74
C THR A 27 -0.23 8.30 -11.65
N ARG A 28 -0.99 9.38 -11.46
CA ARG A 28 -2.18 9.37 -10.58
C ARG A 28 -3.17 8.32 -11.05
N GLU A 29 -3.41 8.23 -12.35
CA GLU A 29 -4.34 7.27 -12.94
C GLU A 29 -3.95 5.83 -12.59
N GLU A 30 -2.66 5.51 -12.65
CA GLU A 30 -2.15 4.20 -12.24
C GLU A 30 -2.37 3.96 -10.76
N PHE A 31 -2.04 4.92 -9.90
CA PHE A 31 -2.23 4.82 -8.45
C PHE A 31 -3.70 4.61 -8.07
N VAL A 32 -4.57 5.52 -8.52
CA VAL A 32 -6.01 5.51 -8.21
C VAL A 32 -6.67 4.22 -8.70
N SER A 33 -6.22 3.64 -9.81
CA SER A 33 -6.77 2.37 -10.31
C SER A 33 -6.53 1.16 -9.40
N ARG A 34 -5.57 1.24 -8.47
CA ARG A 34 -5.12 0.12 -7.63
C ARG A 34 -5.40 0.30 -6.14
N VAL A 35 -5.69 1.51 -5.68
CA VAL A 35 -5.97 1.81 -4.28
C VAL A 35 -7.47 1.88 -3.96
N SER A 36 -7.81 1.63 -2.70
CA SER A 36 -9.15 1.80 -2.14
C SER A 36 -9.60 3.24 -2.34
N GLN A 37 -10.71 3.42 -3.04
CA GLN A 37 -11.27 4.76 -3.26
C GLN A 37 -11.82 5.36 -1.96
N ASP A 38 -12.32 4.52 -1.05
CA ASP A 38 -12.85 4.97 0.23
C ASP A 38 -11.71 5.51 1.12
N ASP A 39 -10.62 4.76 1.25
CA ASP A 39 -9.44 5.17 2.03
C ASP A 39 -8.79 6.42 1.43
N LEU A 40 -8.68 6.48 0.09
CA LEU A 40 -8.12 7.64 -0.59
C LEU A 40 -8.98 8.88 -0.34
N LYS A 41 -10.30 8.76 -0.44
CA LYS A 41 -11.22 9.86 -0.18
C LYS A 41 -11.14 10.33 1.27
N GLU A 42 -11.08 9.41 2.22
CA GLU A 42 -10.92 9.74 3.64
C GLU A 42 -9.60 10.50 3.88
N LEU A 43 -8.50 10.07 3.27
CA LEU A 43 -7.23 10.79 3.33
C LEU A 43 -7.32 12.17 2.68
N GLU A 44 -7.94 12.28 1.50
CA GLU A 44 -8.14 13.55 0.80
C GLU A 44 -8.87 14.56 1.71
N GLU A 45 -9.99 14.15 2.31
CA GLU A 45 -10.77 14.98 3.25
C GLU A 45 -9.95 15.38 4.48
N ASN A 46 -9.20 14.44 5.07
CA ASN A 46 -8.35 14.70 6.24
C ASN A 46 -7.18 15.64 5.95
N LEU A 47 -6.69 15.67 4.71
CA LEU A 47 -5.66 16.60 4.24
C LEU A 47 -6.22 17.96 3.84
N GLY A 48 -7.55 18.13 3.88
CA GLY A 48 -8.23 19.37 3.57
C GLY A 48 -8.56 19.57 2.09
N TYR A 49 -8.44 18.52 1.27
CA TYR A 49 -8.92 18.55 -0.11
C TYR A 49 -10.44 18.50 -0.16
N SER A 50 -11.00 19.10 -1.21
CA SER A 50 -12.45 19.19 -1.42
C SER A 50 -12.75 19.25 -2.92
N GLU A 51 -14.05 19.29 -3.29
CA GLU A 51 -14.45 19.47 -4.68
C GLU A 51 -13.95 20.81 -5.28
N GLU A 52 -13.78 21.85 -4.46
CA GLU A 52 -13.27 23.16 -4.89
C GLU A 52 -11.74 23.15 -5.07
N PHE A 53 -11.05 22.32 -4.29
CA PHE A 53 -9.61 22.13 -4.35
C PHE A 53 -9.27 20.64 -4.28
N PRO A 54 -9.42 19.91 -5.40
CA PRO A 54 -9.20 18.46 -5.42
C PRO A 54 -7.70 18.14 -5.46
N MET A 55 -7.32 17.05 -4.80
CA MET A 55 -5.93 16.58 -4.73
C MET A 55 -5.31 16.33 -6.12
N GLU A 56 -6.12 15.98 -7.12
CA GLU A 56 -5.67 15.78 -8.50
C GLU A 56 -5.06 17.04 -9.14
N LYS A 57 -5.40 18.23 -8.63
CA LYS A 57 -4.88 19.52 -9.11
C LYS A 57 -3.69 20.01 -8.30
N ASP A 58 -3.24 19.26 -7.29
CA ASP A 58 -2.11 19.66 -6.46
C ASP A 58 -0.78 19.23 -7.10
N PRO A 59 0.04 20.18 -7.60
CA PRO A 59 1.31 19.86 -8.23
C PRO A 59 2.40 19.41 -7.25
N TYR A 60 2.15 19.49 -5.93
CA TYR A 60 3.08 19.06 -4.88
C TYR A 60 2.82 17.63 -4.40
N VAL A 61 1.79 16.98 -4.95
CA VAL A 61 1.51 15.57 -4.72
C VAL A 61 2.15 14.73 -5.82
N SER A 62 2.89 13.69 -5.42
CA SER A 62 3.44 12.69 -6.36
C SER A 62 3.10 11.27 -5.92
N TYR A 63 3.05 10.35 -6.87
CA TYR A 63 2.60 8.97 -6.67
C TYR A 63 3.72 8.01 -7.02
N TRP A 64 3.86 6.94 -6.25
CA TRP A 64 5.03 6.09 -6.29
C TRP A 64 4.66 4.62 -6.15
N ARG A 65 5.48 3.77 -6.77
CA ARG A 65 5.42 2.32 -6.70
C ARG A 65 6.78 1.79 -6.26
N ALA A 66 6.77 0.82 -5.34
CA ALA A 66 7.93 0.05 -4.95
C ALA A 66 7.56 -1.43 -4.79
N TRP A 67 8.58 -2.27 -4.63
CA TRP A 67 8.42 -3.68 -4.33
C TRP A 67 9.18 -4.01 -3.06
N TYR A 68 8.55 -4.70 -2.13
CA TYR A 68 9.18 -5.16 -0.90
C TYR A 68 8.74 -6.60 -0.61
N CYS A 69 9.70 -7.50 -0.39
CA CYS A 69 9.45 -8.91 -0.12
C CYS A 69 8.47 -9.60 -1.11
N GLY A 70 8.49 -9.21 -2.38
CA GLY A 70 7.61 -9.76 -3.43
C GLY A 70 6.19 -9.19 -3.44
N GLN A 71 5.90 -8.20 -2.58
CA GLN A 71 4.65 -7.48 -2.53
C GLN A 71 4.82 -6.09 -3.16
N GLU A 72 3.83 -5.70 -3.98
CA GLU A 72 3.75 -4.33 -4.50
C GLU A 72 3.31 -3.39 -3.36
N ILE A 73 3.99 -2.25 -3.26
CA ILE A 73 3.66 -1.17 -2.34
C ILE A 73 3.43 0.10 -3.15
N LEU A 74 2.30 0.75 -2.89
CA LEU A 74 1.97 2.04 -3.50
C LEU A 74 1.95 3.10 -2.41
N TYR A 75 2.40 4.31 -2.73
CA TYR A 75 2.20 5.45 -1.84
C TYR A 75 2.05 6.75 -2.63
N PHE A 76 1.41 7.74 -2.02
CA PHE A 76 1.54 9.12 -2.47
C PHE A 76 2.35 9.91 -1.45
N ARG A 77 3.07 10.92 -1.94
CA ARG A 77 3.79 11.88 -1.11
C ARG A 77 3.07 13.21 -1.13
N HIS A 78 2.71 13.71 0.05
CA HIS A 78 2.16 15.03 0.25
C HIS A 78 2.91 15.70 1.40
N SER A 79 3.46 16.89 1.18
CA SER A 79 4.19 17.65 2.22
C SER A 79 5.30 16.84 2.92
N CYS A 80 6.07 16.06 2.15
CA CYS A 80 7.11 15.14 2.66
C CYS A 80 6.59 14.04 3.59
N ILE A 81 5.29 13.73 3.53
CA ILE A 81 4.68 12.60 4.21
C ILE A 81 4.28 11.58 3.15
N GLU A 82 4.76 10.34 3.29
CA GLU A 82 4.39 9.22 2.44
C GLU A 82 3.25 8.44 3.06
N TYR A 83 2.15 8.29 2.32
CA TYR A 83 0.94 7.58 2.74
C TYR A 83 0.90 6.24 2.03
N VAL A 84 1.17 5.17 2.79
CA VAL A 84 1.49 3.84 2.25
C VAL A 84 0.24 2.96 2.16
N PHE A 85 0.07 2.34 0.99
CA PHE A 85 -1.00 1.43 0.63
C PHE A 85 -0.45 0.05 0.32
N LYS A 86 -1.15 -0.99 0.78
CA LYS A 86 -0.75 -2.40 0.61
C LYS A 86 -1.95 -3.29 0.32
N GLU A 87 -1.69 -4.48 -0.22
CA GLU A 87 -2.68 -5.55 -0.19
C GLU A 87 -2.82 -6.11 1.22
N PHE A 88 -4.06 -6.35 1.63
CA PHE A 88 -4.39 -7.05 2.86
C PHE A 88 -4.48 -8.54 2.53
N GLU A 89 -3.35 -9.22 2.36
CA GLU A 89 -3.36 -10.68 2.30
C GLU A 89 -3.39 -11.24 3.73
N PRO A 90 -4.37 -12.06 4.13
CA PRO A 90 -4.10 -13.01 5.21
C PRO A 90 -2.92 -13.88 4.73
N PRO A 91 -1.99 -14.28 5.60
CA PRO A 91 -0.86 -15.09 5.18
C PRO A 91 -1.43 -16.33 4.46
N VAL A 92 -1.12 -16.46 3.17
CA VAL A 92 -1.46 -17.66 2.41
C VAL A 92 -0.72 -18.79 3.10
N SER A 93 -1.44 -19.54 3.93
CA SER A 93 -0.97 -20.82 4.43
C SER A 93 -0.69 -21.65 3.21
N SER A 94 0.59 -21.82 2.92
CA SER A 94 1.07 -22.85 2.00
C SER A 94 0.40 -24.13 2.47
N THR A 95 -0.54 -24.63 1.68
CA THR A 95 -1.23 -25.89 1.95
C THR A 95 -0.18 -26.99 1.83
N VAL A 96 0.45 -27.30 2.96
CA VAL A 96 1.21 -28.53 3.12
C VAL A 96 0.16 -29.64 3.02
N ASN A 97 0.12 -30.31 1.88
CA ASN A 97 -0.64 -31.55 1.69
C ASN A 97 -0.09 -32.58 2.70
N TYR A 98 -0.77 -32.72 3.84
CA TYR A 98 -0.55 -33.87 4.69
C TYR A 98 -1.16 -35.09 3.99
N PRO A 99 -0.37 -36.14 3.68
CA PRO A 99 -0.95 -37.38 3.19
C PRO A 99 -1.91 -37.94 4.25
N PRO A 100 -3.01 -38.61 3.83
CA PRO A 100 -3.95 -39.20 4.77
C PRO A 100 -3.24 -40.20 5.69
N PRO A 101 -3.67 -40.33 6.97
CA PRO A 101 -3.07 -41.28 7.88
C PRO A 101 -3.23 -42.70 7.32
N VAL A 102 -2.12 -43.43 7.28
CA VAL A 102 -2.08 -44.84 6.88
C VAL A 102 -2.91 -45.62 7.89
N GLU A 103 -4.03 -46.20 7.47
CA GLU A 103 -4.78 -47.13 8.29
C GLU A 103 -3.90 -48.36 8.57
N VAL A 104 -3.46 -48.48 9.82
CA VAL A 104 -2.77 -49.69 10.30
C VAL A 104 -3.86 -50.71 10.59
N GLY A 105 -4.09 -51.62 9.64
CA GLY A 105 -5.01 -52.74 9.81
C GLY A 105 -4.63 -53.59 11.01
N ALA A 106 -5.66 -53.98 11.77
CA ALA A 106 -5.58 -54.89 12.92
C ALA A 106 -5.39 -56.35 12.50
#